data_AF-A0A7K5CQ91-F1
#
_entry.id   AF-A0A7K5CQ91-F1
#
_cell.length_a   1.000
_cell.length_b   1.000
_cell.length_c   1.000
_cell.angle_alpha   90.00
_cell.angle_beta   90.00
_cell.angle_gamma   90.00
#
_symmetry.space_group_name_H-M   'P 1'
#
loop_
_entity.id
_entity.type
_entity.pdbx_description
1 polymer ?
#
loop_
_entity_poly.entity_id
_entity_poly.type
_entity_poly.pdbx_seq_one_letter_code
_entity_poly.pdbx_strand_id
1 'polypeptide(L)'
;MDLDTARQELKEFIPHVNNISDGSIRKMAGRDLARFKQFKKQGIAVKFGRFTRKENDQIRKNVEEFLSISGIDNAEKILFTSRYPEDKETINRLKAEHQFCAKISEGIPRPWRLIYYRARKMFDPNNYKGRYSKEEKEQLKKYHAIHGNDWKKISELMSRSNLSVAMKFSEIKSAVNYGPWRKDEIQKLKHAVKEAVRKKVEMEDGSSPSSQPNRDLWVDREKLCQQLPWTEIETKVGSRYWRQCKQKWNSILVKKMSKGQELHRWIKGLQNKITLIKRLHEMKVEDANEVNWEELGDAIGDVPTAYLQVQFYRLKVSFVPFWQKKTFPEIIDFLFQYKLPELEEKL
;
A
#
# COMPACT_ATOMS: atom_id res chain seq x y z
N MET A 1 -16.27 24.23 -14.61
CA MET A 1 -15.58 23.20 -15.41
C MET A 1 -16.54 22.04 -15.58
N ASP A 2 -16.84 21.67 -16.81
CA ASP A 2 -17.63 20.49 -17.15
C ASP A 2 -16.88 19.19 -16.80
N LEU A 3 -17.61 18.08 -16.72
CA LEU A 3 -17.07 16.81 -16.23
C LEU A 3 -16.04 16.21 -17.19
N ASP A 4 -16.27 16.31 -18.49
CA ASP A 4 -15.41 15.69 -19.51
C ASP A 4 -14.07 16.44 -19.61
N THR A 5 -14.10 17.76 -19.58
CA THR A 5 -12.89 18.59 -19.46
C THR A 5 -12.14 18.27 -18.16
N ALA A 6 -12.83 18.17 -17.02
CA ALA A 6 -12.20 17.80 -15.76
C ALA A 6 -11.53 16.42 -15.83
N ARG A 7 -12.17 15.45 -16.47
CA ARG A 7 -11.66 14.10 -16.67
C ARG A 7 -10.43 14.10 -17.58
N GLN A 8 -10.47 14.86 -18.67
CA GLN A 8 -9.38 14.98 -19.62
C GLN A 8 -8.15 15.65 -19.01
N GLU A 9 -8.33 16.74 -18.27
CA GLU A 9 -7.20 17.42 -17.62
C GLU A 9 -6.59 16.59 -16.48
N LEU A 10 -7.42 15.88 -15.70
CA LEU A 10 -6.92 15.02 -14.62
C LEU A 10 -6.19 13.77 -15.13
N LYS A 11 -6.46 13.32 -16.36
CA LYS A 11 -5.81 12.16 -16.98
C LYS A 11 -4.30 12.30 -17.05
N GLU A 12 -3.80 13.54 -17.12
CA GLU A 12 -2.37 13.82 -17.11
C GLU A 12 -1.70 13.49 -15.75
N PHE A 13 -2.44 13.65 -14.65
CA PHE A 13 -1.88 13.57 -13.30
C PHE A 13 -2.26 12.31 -12.53
N ILE A 14 -3.40 11.72 -12.88
CA ILE A 14 -4.04 10.68 -12.09
C ILE A 14 -4.11 9.38 -12.93
N PRO A 15 -3.50 8.28 -12.46
CA PRO A 15 -3.65 6.98 -13.11
C PRO A 15 -5.10 6.48 -13.08
N HIS A 16 -5.51 5.80 -14.15
CA HIS A 16 -6.82 5.14 -14.26
C HIS A 16 -8.04 6.05 -13.93
N VAL A 17 -7.96 7.33 -14.31
CA VAL A 17 -9.05 8.32 -14.10
C VAL A 17 -10.41 7.82 -14.57
N ASN A 18 -10.46 7.06 -15.67
CA ASN A 18 -11.68 6.50 -16.25
C ASN A 18 -12.46 5.59 -15.27
N ASN A 19 -11.78 4.97 -14.31
CA ASN A 19 -12.39 4.09 -13.33
C ASN A 19 -12.92 4.85 -12.09
N ILE A 20 -12.69 6.16 -12.02
CA ILE A 20 -13.10 7.00 -10.89
C ILE A 20 -14.52 7.55 -11.13
N SER A 21 -15.35 7.49 -10.08
CA SER A 21 -16.71 8.00 -10.12
C SER A 21 -16.77 9.52 -10.38
N ASP A 22 -17.80 9.96 -11.10
CA ASP A 22 -17.94 11.37 -11.50
C ASP A 22 -17.97 12.33 -10.32
N GLY A 23 -18.64 11.96 -9.23
CA GLY A 23 -18.64 12.74 -7.99
C GLY A 23 -17.24 12.90 -7.37
N SER A 24 -16.36 11.92 -7.57
CA SER A 24 -14.96 11.99 -7.13
C SER A 24 -14.11 12.83 -8.07
N ILE A 25 -14.33 12.72 -9.39
CA ILE A 25 -13.69 13.58 -10.40
C ILE A 25 -13.99 15.05 -10.15
N ARG A 26 -15.27 15.42 -10.00
CA ARG A 26 -15.66 16.83 -9.72
C ARG A 26 -14.98 17.38 -8.47
N LYS A 27 -14.95 16.59 -7.39
CA LYS A 27 -14.31 16.99 -6.12
C LYS A 27 -12.79 17.09 -6.23
N MET A 28 -12.16 16.26 -7.05
CA MET A 28 -10.71 16.30 -7.27
C MET A 28 -10.34 17.47 -8.17
N ALA A 29 -11.06 17.67 -9.27
CA ALA A 29 -10.86 18.79 -10.17
C ALA A 29 -10.97 20.14 -9.44
N GLY A 30 -12.01 20.30 -8.62
CA GLY A 30 -12.21 21.54 -7.86
C GLY A 30 -11.20 21.82 -6.75
N ARG A 31 -10.40 20.84 -6.30
CA ARG A 31 -9.53 20.98 -5.12
C ARG A 31 -8.04 20.78 -5.39
N ASP A 32 -7.71 19.94 -6.38
CA ASP A 32 -6.34 19.53 -6.66
C ASP A 32 -5.82 20.00 -8.01
N LEU A 33 -6.67 20.19 -9.02
CA LEU A 33 -6.22 20.40 -10.41
C LEU A 33 -5.34 21.64 -10.58
N ALA A 34 -5.71 22.75 -9.94
CA ALA A 34 -4.90 23.97 -9.94
C ALA A 34 -3.51 23.74 -9.32
N ARG A 35 -3.45 23.04 -8.18
CA ARG A 35 -2.20 22.67 -7.50
C ARG A 35 -1.37 21.71 -8.35
N PHE A 36 -1.98 20.74 -9.02
CA PHE A 36 -1.25 19.82 -9.91
C PHE A 36 -0.63 20.54 -11.11
N LYS A 37 -1.36 21.47 -11.74
CA LYS A 37 -0.82 22.32 -12.79
C LYS A 37 0.35 23.17 -12.28
N GLN A 38 0.28 23.68 -11.04
CA GLN A 38 1.38 24.43 -10.41
C GLN A 38 2.60 23.55 -10.15
N PHE A 39 2.42 22.34 -9.60
CA PHE A 39 3.51 21.39 -9.40
C PHE A 39 4.19 21.02 -10.72
N LYS A 40 3.41 20.77 -11.79
CA LYS A 40 3.96 20.52 -13.12
C LYS A 40 4.85 21.65 -13.61
N LYS A 41 4.42 22.91 -13.46
CA LYS A 41 5.23 24.09 -13.82
C LYS A 41 6.55 24.16 -13.05
N GLN A 42 6.59 23.60 -11.84
CA GLN A 42 7.79 23.50 -10.99
C GLN A 42 8.61 22.23 -11.25
N GLY A 43 8.22 21.40 -12.22
CA GLY A 43 8.87 20.10 -12.48
C GLY A 43 8.56 19.03 -11.43
N ILE A 44 7.53 19.22 -10.60
CA ILE A 44 7.15 18.29 -9.52
C ILE A 44 5.99 17.42 -10.02
N ALA A 45 6.22 16.10 -10.06
CA ALA A 45 5.19 15.12 -10.38
C ALA A 45 4.25 14.86 -9.20
N VAL A 46 2.99 14.53 -9.49
CA VAL A 46 2.01 14.09 -8.49
C VAL A 46 2.37 12.68 -8.00
N LYS A 47 2.46 12.51 -6.68
CA LYS A 47 2.96 11.29 -6.02
C LYS A 47 1.83 10.41 -5.48
N PHE A 48 2.02 9.09 -5.55
CA PHE A 48 1.11 8.08 -5.00
C PHE A 48 1.85 7.12 -4.06
N GLY A 49 1.14 6.23 -3.37
CA GLY A 49 1.77 5.28 -2.42
C GLY A 49 2.03 5.83 -1.02
N ARG A 50 3.18 5.47 -0.44
CA ARG A 50 3.51 5.78 0.97
C ARG A 50 3.97 7.22 1.12
N PHE A 51 3.55 7.87 2.20
CA PHE A 51 3.93 9.24 2.52
C PHE A 51 5.34 9.29 3.11
N THR A 52 6.17 10.18 2.59
CA THR A 52 7.53 10.42 3.10
C THR A 52 7.49 11.14 4.44
N ARG A 53 8.64 11.20 5.13
CA ARG A 53 8.76 11.98 6.38
C ARG A 53 8.46 13.45 6.16
N LYS A 54 9.04 14.07 5.12
CA LYS A 54 8.82 15.47 4.74
C LYS A 54 7.33 15.77 4.51
N GLU A 55 6.61 14.89 3.82
CA GLU A 55 5.17 15.06 3.61
C GLU A 55 4.37 14.97 4.92
N ASN A 56 4.75 14.07 5.84
CA ASN A 56 4.10 13.99 7.15
C ASN A 56 4.40 15.21 8.02
N ASP A 57 5.63 15.75 7.95
CA ASP A 57 5.98 17.00 8.63
C ASP A 57 5.15 18.17 8.08
N GLN A 58 4.97 18.25 6.76
CA GLN A 58 4.14 19.27 6.12
C GLN A 58 2.65 19.13 6.50
N ILE A 59 2.12 17.91 6.59
CA ILE A 59 0.74 17.68 7.08
C ILE A 59 0.57 18.23 8.51
N ARG A 60 1.55 18.02 9.39
CA ARG A 60 1.50 18.57 10.77
C ARG A 60 1.45 20.09 10.75
N LYS A 61 2.38 20.71 10.03
CA LYS A 61 2.44 22.17 9.87
C LYS A 61 1.12 22.73 9.34
N ASN A 62 0.57 22.16 8.27
CA ASN A 62 -0.68 22.63 7.68
C ASN A 62 -1.88 22.50 8.64
N VAL A 63 -1.91 21.46 9.47
CA VAL A 63 -2.94 21.26 10.49
C VAL A 63 -2.77 22.29 11.61
N GLU A 64 -1.56 22.51 12.10
CA GLU A 64 -1.26 23.51 13.14
C GLU A 64 -1.65 24.93 12.69
N GLU A 65 -1.29 25.31 11.47
CA GLU A 65 -1.70 26.59 10.87
C GLU A 65 -3.23 26.70 10.78
N PHE A 66 -3.90 25.63 10.36
CA PHE A 66 -5.36 25.63 10.28
C PHE A 66 -6.02 25.78 11.65
N LEU A 67 -5.49 25.13 12.69
CA LEU A 67 -6.00 25.30 14.06
C LEU A 67 -5.80 26.75 14.54
N SER A 68 -4.63 27.34 14.26
CA SER A 68 -4.34 28.73 14.63
C SER A 68 -5.29 29.75 14.00
N ILE A 69 -5.67 29.56 12.72
CA ILE A 69 -6.58 30.51 12.05
C ILE A 69 -8.05 30.29 12.36
N SER A 70 -8.44 29.04 12.63
CA SER A 70 -9.85 28.67 12.87
C SER A 70 -10.27 28.76 14.33
N GLY A 71 -9.32 28.80 15.26
CA GLY A 71 -9.59 28.76 16.70
C GLY A 71 -10.13 27.42 17.19
N ILE A 72 -10.10 26.36 16.38
CA ILE A 72 -10.55 25.02 16.80
C ILE A 72 -9.49 24.41 17.72
N ASP A 73 -9.94 23.83 18.83
CA ASP A 73 -9.08 23.36 19.93
C ASP A 73 -7.99 22.37 19.50
N ASN A 74 -8.31 21.39 18.64
CA ASN A 74 -7.37 20.32 18.30
C ASN A 74 -7.68 19.62 16.97
N ALA A 75 -6.67 18.89 16.48
CA ALA A 75 -6.72 18.13 15.24
C ALA A 75 -7.74 16.98 15.25
N GLU A 76 -8.13 16.47 16.41
CA GLU A 76 -9.15 15.43 16.48
C GLU A 76 -10.53 15.99 16.09
N LYS A 77 -10.92 17.15 16.63
CA LYS A 77 -12.20 17.82 16.29
C LYS A 77 -12.31 18.10 14.79
N ILE A 78 -11.23 18.56 14.15
CA ILE A 78 -11.24 18.83 12.71
C ILE A 78 -11.25 17.53 11.88
N LEU A 79 -10.58 16.46 12.30
CA LEU A 79 -10.46 15.24 11.49
C LEU A 79 -11.57 14.22 11.76
N PHE A 80 -12.15 14.23 12.96
CA PHE A 80 -13.15 13.30 13.48
C PHE A 80 -14.40 14.02 13.99
N THR A 81 -14.84 15.06 13.28
CA THR A 81 -15.99 15.90 13.64
C THR A 81 -17.26 15.12 14.03
N SER A 82 -17.46 13.91 13.50
CA SER A 82 -18.60 13.08 13.90
C SER A 82 -18.58 12.62 15.37
N ARG A 83 -17.44 12.69 16.06
CA ARG A 83 -17.29 12.40 17.49
C ARG A 83 -17.75 13.56 18.38
N TYR A 84 -17.96 14.75 17.81
CA TYR A 84 -18.32 15.98 18.51
C TYR A 84 -19.60 16.55 17.90
N PRO A 85 -20.78 15.97 18.21
CA PRO A 85 -22.05 16.38 17.61
C PRO A 85 -22.41 17.84 17.94
N GLU A 86 -22.14 18.28 19.17
CA GLU A 86 -22.34 19.67 19.66
C GLU A 86 -21.58 20.69 18.79
N ASP A 87 -20.31 20.41 18.48
CA ASP A 87 -19.44 21.34 17.74
C ASP A 87 -19.53 21.17 16.21
N LYS A 88 -20.30 20.19 15.72
CA LYS A 88 -20.22 19.71 14.33
C LYS A 88 -20.51 20.81 13.31
N GLU A 89 -21.52 21.62 13.55
CA GLU A 89 -21.94 22.68 12.63
C GLU A 89 -20.90 23.80 12.57
N THR A 90 -20.45 24.27 13.74
CA THR A 90 -19.38 25.27 13.87
C THR A 90 -18.09 24.82 13.18
N ILE A 91 -17.65 23.58 13.42
CA ILE A 91 -16.45 23.02 12.78
C ILE A 91 -16.62 22.95 11.25
N ASN A 92 -17.79 22.55 10.75
CA ASN A 92 -18.03 22.48 9.31
C ASN A 92 -18.06 23.87 8.65
N ARG A 93 -18.64 24.86 9.33
CA ARG A 93 -18.62 26.27 8.89
C ARG A 93 -17.18 26.78 8.78
N LEU A 94 -16.38 26.62 9.83
CA LEU A 94 -14.97 27.05 9.86
C LEU A 94 -14.11 26.33 8.80
N LYS A 95 -14.37 25.05 8.54
CA LYS A 95 -13.70 24.32 7.44
C LYS A 95 -14.03 24.88 6.07
N ALA A 96 -15.26 25.34 5.85
CA ALA A 96 -15.67 25.95 4.60
C ALA A 96 -15.04 27.35 4.45
N GLU A 97 -15.14 28.16 5.50
CA GLU A 97 -14.61 29.52 5.58
C GLU A 97 -13.11 29.58 5.31
N HIS A 98 -12.32 28.76 6.01
CA HIS A 98 -10.86 28.72 5.87
C HIS A 98 -10.36 27.67 4.86
N GLN A 99 -11.25 27.16 4.00
CA GLN A 99 -10.93 26.23 2.92
C GLN A 99 -10.04 25.05 3.36
N PHE A 100 -10.44 24.34 4.43
CA PHE A 100 -9.64 23.31 5.09
C PHE A 100 -8.97 22.31 4.14
N CYS A 101 -9.69 21.86 3.11
CA CYS A 101 -9.16 20.88 2.14
C CYS A 101 -7.99 21.42 1.32
N ALA A 102 -8.02 22.71 0.97
CA ALA A 102 -6.91 23.38 0.30
C ALA A 102 -5.75 23.57 1.29
N LYS A 103 -6.03 24.11 2.49
CA LYS A 103 -5.02 24.40 3.50
C LYS A 103 -4.25 23.16 3.95
N ILE A 104 -4.93 22.05 4.25
CA ILE A 104 -4.25 20.80 4.66
C ILE A 104 -3.36 20.22 3.56
N SER A 105 -3.64 20.55 2.31
CA SER A 105 -2.96 19.98 1.14
C SER A 105 -1.86 20.88 0.57
N GLU A 106 -1.65 22.05 1.17
CA GLU A 106 -0.66 23.04 0.75
C GLU A 106 0.76 22.44 0.76
N GLY A 107 1.51 22.67 -0.33
CA GLY A 107 2.88 22.17 -0.48
C GLY A 107 3.06 20.65 -0.65
N ILE A 108 1.98 19.86 -0.69
CA ILE A 108 2.06 18.40 -0.80
C ILE A 108 1.62 17.98 -2.21
N PRO A 109 2.47 17.32 -3.02
CA PRO A 109 2.16 16.92 -4.39
C PRO A 109 1.33 15.63 -4.44
N ARG A 110 0.20 15.59 -3.72
CA ARG A 110 -0.72 14.45 -3.69
C ARG A 110 -2.18 14.91 -3.75
N PRO A 111 -3.10 14.04 -4.20
CA PRO A 111 -4.53 14.30 -4.10
C PRO A 111 -4.98 14.57 -2.66
N TRP A 112 -5.80 15.61 -2.45
CA TRP A 112 -6.24 16.05 -1.12
C TRP A 112 -6.88 14.93 -0.30
N ARG A 113 -7.60 14.00 -0.95
CA ARG A 113 -8.22 12.86 -0.27
C ARG A 113 -7.18 11.95 0.39
N LEU A 114 -6.08 11.67 -0.30
CA LEU A 114 -5.00 10.84 0.24
C LEU A 114 -4.34 11.53 1.43
N ILE A 115 -4.14 12.85 1.32
CA ILE A 115 -3.60 13.69 2.40
C ILE A 115 -4.54 13.66 3.61
N TYR A 116 -5.85 13.85 3.40
CA TYR A 116 -6.86 13.79 4.45
C TYR A 116 -6.91 12.41 5.14
N TYR A 117 -6.86 11.32 4.38
CA TYR A 117 -6.78 9.97 4.96
C TYR A 117 -5.49 9.75 5.75
N ARG A 118 -4.37 10.31 5.29
CA ARG A 118 -3.10 10.25 6.01
C ARG A 118 -3.15 11.05 7.31
N ALA A 119 -3.65 12.29 7.27
CA ALA A 119 -3.86 13.12 8.45
C ALA A 119 -4.74 12.42 9.47
N ARG A 120 -5.89 11.86 9.06
CA ARG A 120 -6.73 11.05 9.95
C ARG A 120 -5.93 9.94 10.65
N LYS A 121 -5.07 9.20 9.95
CA LYS A 121 -4.26 8.15 10.59
C LYS A 121 -3.21 8.70 11.58
N MET A 122 -2.65 9.88 11.30
CA MET A 122 -1.63 10.51 12.14
C MET A 122 -2.21 11.06 13.44
N PHE A 123 -3.42 11.60 13.38
CA PHE A 123 -4.07 12.31 14.49
C PHE A 123 -5.24 11.53 15.12
N ASP A 124 -5.42 10.24 14.81
CA ASP A 124 -6.42 9.41 15.49
C ASP A 124 -5.87 8.93 16.84
N PRO A 125 -6.39 9.39 17.99
CA PRO A 125 -5.96 8.90 19.30
C PRO A 125 -6.28 7.41 19.51
N ASN A 126 -7.20 6.86 18.71
CA ASN A 126 -7.56 5.45 18.73
C ASN A 126 -6.62 4.59 17.86
N ASN A 127 -5.62 5.19 17.23
CA ASN A 127 -4.57 4.46 16.55
C ASN A 127 -3.45 4.05 17.53
N TYR A 128 -2.57 3.14 17.11
CA TYR A 128 -1.38 2.71 17.87
C TYR A 128 -1.64 2.10 19.27
N LYS A 129 -2.87 1.63 19.56
CA LYS A 129 -3.24 0.93 20.83
C LYS A 129 -2.61 -0.46 21.03
N GLY A 130 -1.55 -0.80 20.30
CA GLY A 130 -0.85 -2.08 20.44
C GLY A 130 -1.66 -3.33 20.08
N ARG A 131 -1.27 -4.47 20.64
CA ARG A 131 -1.89 -5.79 20.38
C ARG A 131 -3.27 -5.88 21.02
N TYR A 132 -4.14 -6.70 20.43
CA TYR A 132 -5.44 -7.01 21.03
C TYR A 132 -5.27 -8.08 22.11
N SER A 133 -5.80 -7.82 23.30
CA SER A 133 -5.93 -8.80 24.38
C SER A 133 -6.93 -9.90 24.01
N LYS A 134 -7.06 -10.93 24.85
CA LYS A 134 -8.06 -11.98 24.62
C LYS A 134 -9.47 -11.42 24.82
N GLU A 135 -9.64 -10.58 25.83
CA GLU A 135 -10.88 -9.91 26.21
C GLU A 135 -11.34 -8.98 25.09
N GLU A 136 -10.42 -8.18 24.52
CA GLU A 136 -10.74 -7.30 23.38
C GLU A 136 -11.18 -8.08 22.14
N LYS A 137 -10.61 -9.27 21.90
CA LYS A 137 -11.03 -10.13 20.77
C LYS A 137 -12.43 -10.67 20.97
N GLU A 138 -12.77 -11.13 22.18
CA GLU A 138 -14.11 -11.60 22.48
C GLU A 138 -15.13 -10.45 22.46
N GLN A 139 -14.74 -9.28 22.94
CA GLN A 139 -15.58 -8.08 22.86
C GLN A 139 -15.83 -7.65 21.40
N LEU A 140 -14.80 -7.71 20.55
CA LEU A 140 -14.94 -7.44 19.12
C LEU A 140 -15.92 -8.38 18.44
N LYS A 141 -15.89 -9.68 18.76
CA LYS A 141 -16.87 -10.65 18.24
C LYS A 141 -18.28 -10.32 18.71
N LYS A 142 -18.46 -9.98 20.00
CA LYS A 142 -19.77 -9.59 20.55
C LYS A 142 -20.33 -8.34 19.86
N TYR A 143 -19.51 -7.29 19.71
CA TYR A 143 -19.97 -6.07 19.04
C TYR A 143 -20.26 -6.27 17.56
N HIS A 144 -19.49 -7.12 16.87
CA HIS A 144 -19.80 -7.49 15.48
C HIS A 144 -21.12 -8.27 15.38
N ALA A 145 -21.40 -9.18 16.32
CA ALA A 145 -22.67 -9.91 16.34
C ALA A 145 -23.89 -8.98 16.51
N ILE A 146 -23.73 -7.85 17.22
CA ILE A 146 -24.81 -6.88 17.47
C ILE A 146 -24.92 -5.85 16.33
N HIS A 147 -23.79 -5.30 15.87
CA HIS A 147 -23.76 -4.15 14.95
C HIS A 147 -23.36 -4.50 13.51
N GLY A 148 -23.05 -5.77 13.23
CA GLY A 148 -22.56 -6.22 11.95
C GLY A 148 -21.26 -5.52 11.55
N ASN A 149 -21.14 -5.16 10.27
CA ASN A 149 -19.96 -4.50 9.72
C ASN A 149 -19.92 -2.98 9.95
N ASP A 150 -20.66 -2.45 10.94
CA ASP A 150 -20.54 -1.03 11.33
C ASP A 150 -19.24 -0.78 12.12
N TRP A 151 -18.13 -0.79 11.39
CA TRP A 151 -16.79 -0.58 11.94
C TRP A 151 -16.61 0.79 12.57
N LYS A 152 -17.44 1.77 12.23
CA LYS A 152 -17.41 3.09 12.85
C LYS A 152 -17.96 2.99 14.27
N LYS A 153 -19.14 2.40 14.44
CA LYS A 153 -19.73 2.19 15.76
C LYS A 153 -18.86 1.29 16.64
N ILE A 154 -18.36 0.17 16.10
CA ILE A 154 -17.50 -0.76 16.84
C ILE A 154 -16.18 -0.10 17.26
N SER A 155 -15.58 0.73 16.41
CA SER A 155 -14.36 1.50 16.71
C SER A 155 -14.54 2.45 17.89
N GLU A 156 -15.67 3.15 17.93
CA GLU A 156 -16.03 4.05 19.04
C GLU A 156 -16.18 3.26 20.35
N LEU A 157 -16.86 2.11 20.32
CA LEU A 157 -17.03 1.24 21.49
C LEU A 157 -15.72 0.61 21.98
N MET A 158 -14.81 0.26 21.06
CA MET A 158 -13.53 -0.38 21.39
C MET A 158 -12.39 0.60 21.64
N SER A 159 -12.60 1.91 21.46
CA SER A 159 -11.53 2.93 21.51
C SER A 159 -10.31 2.58 20.63
N ARG A 160 -10.57 1.95 19.47
CA ARG A 160 -9.56 1.51 18.50
C ARG A 160 -10.00 1.87 17.09
N SER A 161 -9.08 2.36 16.25
CA SER A 161 -9.42 2.84 14.90
C SER A 161 -10.23 1.84 14.07
N ASN A 162 -11.13 2.37 13.22
CA ASN A 162 -12.04 1.59 12.36
C ASN A 162 -11.31 0.53 11.54
N LEU A 163 -10.15 0.88 10.98
CA LEU A 163 -9.35 -0.05 10.20
C LEU A 163 -8.79 -1.18 11.07
N SER A 164 -8.36 -0.88 12.29
CA SER A 164 -7.81 -1.87 13.22
C SER A 164 -8.86 -2.90 13.61
N VAL A 165 -10.08 -2.45 13.97
CA VAL A 165 -11.17 -3.37 14.37
C VAL A 165 -11.64 -4.23 13.21
N ALA A 166 -11.84 -3.66 12.01
CA ALA A 166 -12.23 -4.41 10.82
C ALA A 166 -11.17 -5.45 10.43
N MET A 167 -9.89 -5.05 10.47
CA MET A 167 -8.77 -5.94 10.16
C MET A 167 -8.64 -7.06 11.19
N LYS A 168 -8.77 -6.74 12.48
CA LYS A 168 -8.68 -7.74 13.53
C LYS A 168 -9.85 -8.72 13.45
N PHE A 169 -11.07 -8.24 13.22
CA PHE A 169 -12.24 -9.11 13.07
C PHE A 169 -12.04 -10.06 11.89
N SER A 170 -11.59 -9.54 10.73
CA SER A 170 -11.27 -10.36 9.56
C SER A 170 -10.29 -11.49 9.88
N GLU A 171 -9.34 -11.29 10.79
CA GLU A 171 -8.37 -12.30 11.25
C GLU A 171 -8.97 -13.33 12.22
N ILE A 172 -9.95 -12.95 13.05
CA ILE A 172 -10.49 -13.79 14.14
C ILE A 172 -11.92 -14.30 13.89
N LYS A 173 -12.52 -13.96 12.74
CA LYS A 173 -13.91 -14.34 12.38
C LYS A 173 -14.14 -15.85 12.33
N SER A 174 -13.08 -16.64 12.20
CA SER A 174 -13.14 -18.10 12.09
C SER A 174 -11.99 -18.73 12.89
N ALA A 175 -12.17 -20.00 13.29
CA ALA A 175 -11.11 -20.79 13.89
C ALA A 175 -10.03 -21.06 12.83
N VAL A 176 -8.91 -20.34 12.93
CA VAL A 176 -7.78 -20.46 11.98
C VAL A 176 -6.59 -21.11 12.65
N ASN A 177 -5.87 -21.93 11.88
CA ASN A 177 -4.65 -22.56 12.35
C ASN A 177 -3.51 -21.54 12.42
N TYR A 178 -2.80 -21.53 13.55
CA TYR A 178 -1.52 -20.84 13.71
C TYR A 178 -0.39 -21.86 13.75
N GLY A 179 0.80 -21.48 13.25
CA GLY A 179 1.97 -22.37 13.18
C GLY A 179 2.24 -22.94 11.78
N PRO A 180 3.11 -23.97 11.67
CA PRO A 180 3.59 -24.51 10.40
C PRO A 180 2.46 -24.95 9.46
N TRP A 181 2.66 -24.77 8.15
CA TRP A 181 1.71 -25.20 7.12
C TRP A 181 1.86 -26.70 6.85
N ARG A 182 0.77 -27.45 6.99
CA ARG A 182 0.71 -28.87 6.60
C ARG A 182 0.72 -29.02 5.08
N LYS A 183 1.06 -30.21 4.59
CA LYS A 183 1.18 -30.48 3.14
C LYS A 183 -0.17 -30.32 2.42
N ASP A 184 -1.26 -30.80 3.04
CA ASP A 184 -2.63 -30.67 2.56
C ASP A 184 -3.05 -29.19 2.46
N GLU A 185 -2.75 -28.37 3.48
CA GLU A 185 -3.03 -26.93 3.46
C GLU A 185 -2.33 -26.23 2.28
N ILE A 186 -1.07 -26.62 2.01
CA ILE A 186 -0.30 -26.08 0.88
C ILE A 186 -0.93 -26.47 -0.46
N GLN A 187 -1.43 -27.70 -0.61
CA GLN A 187 -2.09 -28.13 -1.84
C GLN A 187 -3.42 -27.41 -2.06
N LYS A 188 -4.24 -27.27 -1.00
CA LYS A 188 -5.47 -26.47 -1.05
C LYS A 188 -5.20 -25.03 -1.47
N LEU A 189 -4.17 -24.40 -0.90
CA LEU A 189 -3.76 -23.05 -1.29
C LEU A 189 -3.37 -22.97 -2.78
N LYS A 190 -2.53 -23.90 -3.26
CA LYS A 190 -2.13 -23.93 -4.68
C LYS A 190 -3.33 -24.10 -5.61
N HIS A 191 -4.25 -25.00 -5.26
CA HIS A 191 -5.47 -25.23 -6.03
C HIS A 191 -6.34 -23.97 -6.07
N ALA A 192 -6.64 -23.39 -4.90
CA ALA A 192 -7.47 -22.19 -4.80
C ALA A 192 -6.89 -21.01 -5.58
N VAL A 193 -5.56 -20.81 -5.55
CA VAL A 193 -4.90 -19.77 -6.35
C VAL A 193 -4.97 -20.09 -7.84
N LYS A 194 -4.71 -21.34 -8.27
CA LYS A 194 -4.80 -21.74 -9.69
C LYS A 194 -6.19 -21.48 -10.24
N GLU A 195 -7.23 -21.80 -9.49
CA GLU A 195 -8.61 -21.51 -9.88
C GLU A 195 -8.91 -20.01 -9.94
N ALA A 196 -8.41 -19.22 -8.98
CA ALA A 196 -8.63 -17.77 -8.97
C ALA A 196 -7.94 -17.09 -10.16
N VAL A 197 -6.75 -17.55 -10.56
CA VAL A 197 -6.06 -17.08 -11.76
C VAL A 197 -6.82 -17.48 -13.01
N ARG A 198 -7.27 -18.74 -13.12
CA ARG A 198 -8.06 -19.22 -14.27
C ARG A 198 -9.32 -18.39 -14.48
N LYS A 199 -10.11 -18.15 -13.43
CA LYS A 199 -11.32 -17.32 -13.49
C LYS A 199 -11.04 -15.90 -13.98
N LYS A 200 -9.92 -15.30 -13.57
CA LYS A 200 -9.53 -13.97 -14.04
C LYS A 200 -9.20 -13.94 -15.52
N VAL A 201 -8.43 -14.93 -16.00
CA VAL A 201 -8.10 -15.04 -17.43
C VAL A 201 -9.37 -15.23 -18.25
N GLU A 202 -10.31 -16.07 -17.80
CA GLU A 202 -11.61 -16.27 -18.45
C GLU A 202 -12.45 -14.97 -18.50
N MET A 203 -12.33 -14.10 -17.49
CA MET A 203 -13.03 -12.81 -17.46
C MET A 203 -12.34 -11.72 -18.30
N GLU A 204 -11.02 -11.78 -18.47
CA GLU A 204 -10.23 -10.79 -19.20
C GLU A 204 -10.19 -11.06 -20.72
N ASP A 205 -10.22 -12.33 -21.17
CA ASP A 205 -10.04 -12.69 -22.60
C ASP A 205 -11.34 -12.80 -23.42
N GLY A 206 -12.53 -12.71 -22.81
CA GLY A 206 -13.82 -12.61 -23.53
C GLY A 206 -14.14 -13.70 -24.57
N SER A 207 -13.34 -14.76 -24.68
CA SER A 207 -13.41 -15.77 -25.74
C SER A 207 -13.71 -17.14 -25.16
N SER A 208 -14.70 -17.81 -25.76
CA SER A 208 -15.22 -19.14 -25.40
C SER A 208 -14.13 -20.21 -25.17
N PRO A 209 -14.41 -21.25 -24.36
CA PRO A 209 -13.42 -22.22 -23.94
C PRO A 209 -12.96 -23.08 -25.12
N SER A 210 -11.83 -22.74 -25.74
CA SER A 210 -11.18 -23.64 -26.69
C SER A 210 -10.57 -24.81 -25.93
N SER A 211 -11.13 -25.98 -26.21
CA SER A 211 -10.83 -27.30 -25.66
C SER A 211 -9.35 -27.70 -25.80
N GLN A 212 -8.51 -27.42 -24.80
CA GLN A 212 -7.28 -28.19 -24.56
C GLN A 212 -7.01 -28.29 -23.05
N PRO A 213 -7.17 -29.47 -22.42
CA PRO A 213 -7.07 -29.61 -20.96
C PRO A 213 -5.63 -29.64 -20.43
N ASN A 214 -4.61 -29.40 -21.26
CA ASN A 214 -3.22 -29.68 -20.87
C ASN A 214 -2.14 -28.78 -21.49
N ARG A 215 -2.42 -27.49 -21.72
CA ARG A 215 -1.32 -26.51 -21.68
C ARG A 215 -1.10 -26.15 -20.22
N ASP A 216 0.09 -26.40 -19.70
CA ASP A 216 0.52 -25.90 -18.39
C ASP A 216 0.30 -24.38 -18.35
N LEU A 217 -0.83 -23.95 -17.79
CA LEU A 217 -1.31 -22.57 -17.59
C LEU A 217 -0.42 -21.78 -16.60
N TRP A 218 0.88 -21.98 -16.67
CA TRP A 218 1.93 -21.30 -15.89
C TRP A 218 2.61 -20.17 -16.69
N VAL A 219 1.95 -19.70 -17.76
CA VAL A 219 2.42 -18.59 -18.60
C VAL A 219 1.52 -17.39 -18.32
N ASP A 220 1.77 -16.75 -17.18
CA ASP A 220 2.38 -15.41 -17.18
C ASP A 220 2.84 -15.06 -15.76
N ARG A 221 4.12 -14.72 -15.58
CA ARG A 221 4.71 -14.44 -14.26
C ARG A 221 4.11 -13.20 -13.62
N GLU A 222 3.65 -12.28 -14.47
CA GLU A 222 2.94 -11.06 -14.12
C GLU A 222 1.56 -11.37 -13.54
N LYS A 223 0.77 -12.24 -14.19
CA LYS A 223 -0.59 -12.64 -13.76
C LYS A 223 -0.63 -13.31 -12.37
N LEU A 224 0.44 -14.01 -11.96
CA LEU A 224 0.55 -14.61 -10.62
C LEU A 224 0.89 -13.61 -9.51
N CYS A 225 1.34 -12.41 -9.86
CA CYS A 225 1.66 -11.30 -8.95
C CYS A 225 0.54 -10.26 -8.84
N GLN A 226 -0.47 -10.33 -9.72
CA GLN A 226 -1.63 -9.45 -9.74
C GLN A 226 -2.54 -9.62 -8.50
N GLN A 227 -3.50 -8.69 -8.34
CA GLN A 227 -4.43 -8.65 -7.21
C GLN A 227 -5.36 -9.89 -7.17
N LEU A 228 -4.93 -10.95 -6.49
CA LEU A 228 -5.74 -12.15 -6.26
C LEU A 228 -6.84 -11.90 -5.23
N PRO A 229 -8.04 -12.51 -5.38
CA PRO A 229 -9.14 -12.39 -4.42
C PRO A 229 -8.86 -13.25 -3.17
N TRP A 230 -8.00 -12.74 -2.29
CA TRP A 230 -7.50 -13.49 -1.13
C TRP A 230 -8.60 -13.94 -0.16
N THR A 231 -9.72 -13.21 -0.08
CA THR A 231 -10.87 -13.60 0.74
C THR A 231 -11.59 -14.83 0.19
N GLU A 232 -11.71 -14.97 -1.14
CA GLU A 232 -12.25 -16.19 -1.75
C GLU A 232 -11.29 -17.38 -1.58
N ILE A 233 -9.99 -17.11 -1.72
CA ILE A 233 -8.94 -18.11 -1.51
C ILE A 233 -8.96 -18.60 -0.05
N GLU A 234 -9.11 -17.69 0.92
CA GLU A 234 -9.30 -18.03 2.33
C GLU A 234 -10.47 -18.99 2.53
N THR A 235 -11.65 -18.69 1.96
CA THR A 235 -12.83 -19.56 2.08
C THR A 235 -12.57 -20.95 1.53
N LYS A 236 -11.86 -21.07 0.40
CA LYS A 236 -11.50 -22.37 -0.19
C LYS A 236 -10.44 -23.14 0.61
N VAL A 237 -9.48 -22.45 1.20
CA VAL A 237 -8.44 -23.07 2.05
C VAL A 237 -9.06 -23.54 3.37
N GLY A 238 -9.98 -22.76 3.95
CA GLY A 238 -10.77 -23.07 5.14
C GLY A 238 -9.98 -23.06 6.46
N SER A 239 -8.70 -23.42 6.44
CA SER A 239 -7.88 -23.57 7.64
C SER A 239 -7.05 -22.35 8.01
N ARG A 240 -6.94 -21.35 7.13
CA ARG A 240 -6.02 -20.20 7.27
C ARG A 240 -6.66 -18.90 6.85
N TYR A 241 -6.29 -17.84 7.55
CA TYR A 241 -6.68 -16.46 7.26
C TYR A 241 -6.06 -15.96 5.94
N TRP A 242 -6.76 -15.08 5.22
CA TRP A 242 -6.33 -14.61 3.89
C TRP A 242 -4.92 -14.02 3.85
N ARG A 243 -4.47 -13.32 4.93
CA ARG A 243 -3.08 -12.82 5.01
C ARG A 243 -2.06 -13.94 5.13
N GLN A 244 -2.39 -15.00 5.87
CA GLN A 244 -1.54 -16.19 5.96
C GLN A 244 -1.43 -16.86 4.58
N CYS A 245 -2.56 -17.00 3.86
CA CYS A 245 -2.59 -17.51 2.49
C CYS A 245 -1.70 -16.68 1.56
N LYS A 246 -1.86 -15.35 1.57
CA LYS A 246 -1.03 -14.42 0.77
C LYS A 246 0.45 -14.54 1.09
N GLN A 247 0.81 -14.53 2.38
CA GLN A 247 2.19 -14.64 2.82
C GLN A 247 2.81 -15.98 2.40
N LYS A 248 2.07 -17.08 2.57
CA LYS A 248 2.53 -18.41 2.19
C LYS A 248 2.70 -18.53 0.68
N TRP A 249 1.76 -18.00 -0.10
CA TRP A 249 1.85 -17.99 -1.56
C TRP A 249 3.07 -17.21 -2.04
N ASN A 250 3.30 -16.01 -1.50
CA ASN A 250 4.50 -15.23 -1.81
C ASN A 250 5.79 -16.01 -1.48
N SER A 251 5.81 -16.73 -0.35
CA SER A 251 6.95 -17.60 -0.01
C SER A 251 7.13 -18.75 -1.02
N ILE A 252 6.04 -19.35 -1.49
CA ILE A 252 6.08 -20.39 -2.53
C ILE A 252 6.61 -19.82 -3.85
N LEU A 253 6.12 -18.64 -4.27
CA LEU A 253 6.59 -17.94 -5.47
C LEU A 253 8.09 -17.64 -5.39
N VAL A 254 8.55 -17.03 -4.30
CA VAL A 254 9.97 -16.72 -4.08
C VAL A 254 10.82 -17.99 -4.13
N LYS A 255 10.39 -19.08 -3.49
CA LYS A 255 11.11 -20.36 -3.53
C LYS A 255 11.14 -20.96 -4.93
N LYS A 256 10.05 -20.87 -5.70
CA LYS A 256 10.00 -21.38 -7.08
C LYS A 256 10.90 -20.55 -8.00
N MET A 257 10.90 -19.23 -7.86
CA MET A 257 11.81 -18.34 -8.58
C MET A 257 13.28 -18.57 -8.22
N SER A 258 13.56 -19.13 -7.05
CA SER A 258 14.90 -19.47 -6.59
C SER A 258 15.38 -20.87 -7.03
N LYS A 259 14.54 -21.69 -7.70
CA LYS A 259 14.92 -23.04 -8.18
C LYS A 259 15.32 -23.02 -9.66
N GLY A 260 16.62 -23.13 -9.94
CA GLY A 260 17.29 -23.28 -11.25
C GLY A 260 18.72 -23.82 -11.06
N GLN A 261 19.47 -24.18 -12.11
CA GLN A 261 20.87 -24.70 -11.99
C GLN A 261 21.75 -23.77 -11.13
N GLU A 262 22.51 -24.33 -10.18
CA GLU A 262 23.09 -23.58 -9.05
C GLU A 262 24.11 -22.50 -9.44
N LEU A 263 24.90 -22.75 -10.47
CA LEU A 263 25.93 -21.81 -10.93
C LEU A 263 25.31 -20.58 -11.62
N HIS A 264 24.41 -20.80 -12.58
CA HIS A 264 23.65 -19.73 -13.24
C HIS A 264 22.80 -18.92 -12.24
N ARG A 265 22.32 -19.57 -11.16
CA ARG A 265 21.56 -18.93 -10.07
C ARG A 265 22.41 -17.96 -9.26
N TRP A 266 23.65 -18.35 -8.94
CA TRP A 266 24.56 -17.50 -8.17
C TRP A 266 24.98 -16.27 -8.97
N ILE A 267 25.40 -16.47 -10.22
CA ILE A 267 25.78 -15.41 -11.16
C ILE A 267 24.59 -14.45 -11.37
N LYS A 268 23.40 -14.96 -11.67
CA LYS A 268 22.18 -14.15 -11.85
C LYS A 268 21.77 -13.43 -10.56
N GLY A 269 21.94 -14.06 -9.40
CA GLY A 269 21.67 -13.44 -8.10
C GLY A 269 22.64 -12.30 -7.76
N LEU A 270 23.90 -12.41 -8.16
CA LEU A 270 24.89 -11.35 -8.05
C LEU A 270 24.59 -10.21 -9.02
N GLN A 271 24.36 -10.51 -10.31
CA GLN A 271 23.93 -9.53 -11.31
C GLN A 271 22.68 -8.76 -10.88
N ASN A 272 21.65 -9.44 -10.38
CA ASN A 272 20.45 -8.76 -9.90
C ASN A 272 20.74 -7.79 -8.74
N LYS A 273 21.68 -8.10 -7.85
CA LYS A 273 22.08 -7.20 -6.76
C LYS A 273 22.89 -6.01 -7.27
N ILE A 274 23.83 -6.25 -8.19
CA ILE A 274 24.65 -5.21 -8.84
C ILE A 274 23.74 -4.24 -9.58
N THR A 275 22.86 -4.75 -10.45
CA THR A 275 21.89 -3.94 -11.20
C THR A 275 20.94 -3.19 -10.26
N LEU A 276 20.43 -3.84 -9.21
CA LEU A 276 19.60 -3.18 -8.20
C LEU A 276 20.31 -2.00 -7.54
N ILE A 277 21.57 -2.15 -7.11
CA ILE A 277 22.33 -1.07 -6.47
C ILE A 277 22.60 0.07 -7.47
N LYS A 278 23.03 -0.23 -8.69
CA LYS A 278 23.28 0.77 -9.74
C LYS A 278 22.02 1.58 -10.08
N ARG A 279 20.91 0.89 -10.33
CA ARG A 279 19.63 1.55 -10.66
C ARG A 279 19.11 2.39 -9.50
N LEU A 280 19.17 1.89 -8.26
CA LEU A 280 18.74 2.68 -7.10
C LEU A 280 19.59 3.95 -6.91
N HIS A 281 20.89 3.88 -7.21
CA HIS A 281 21.79 5.03 -7.15
C HIS A 281 21.51 6.04 -8.29
N GLU A 282 21.27 5.56 -9.51
CA GLU A 282 20.88 6.39 -10.67
C GLU A 282 19.57 7.16 -10.44
N MET A 283 18.61 6.56 -9.73
CA MET A 283 17.30 7.18 -9.47
C MET A 283 17.38 8.39 -8.53
N LYS A 284 18.46 8.55 -7.76
CA LYS A 284 18.71 9.68 -6.82
C LYS A 284 17.49 10.07 -5.96
N VAL A 285 16.68 9.09 -5.56
CA VAL A 285 15.48 9.34 -4.75
C VAL A 285 15.85 9.55 -3.28
N GLU A 286 15.09 10.42 -2.60
CA GLU A 286 15.36 10.75 -1.20
C GLU A 286 14.73 9.74 -0.21
N ASP A 287 13.75 8.95 -0.67
CA ASP A 287 12.99 8.03 0.17
C ASP A 287 12.69 6.71 -0.58
N ALA A 288 12.78 5.57 0.12
CA ALA A 288 12.47 4.24 -0.42
C ALA A 288 11.04 4.12 -0.99
N ASN A 289 10.13 4.98 -0.53
CA ASN A 289 8.75 5.06 -0.95
C ASN A 289 8.58 5.76 -2.31
N GLU A 290 9.61 6.47 -2.78
CA GLU A 290 9.62 7.14 -4.09
C GLU A 290 10.21 6.26 -5.19
N VAL A 291 10.80 5.11 -4.83
CA VAL A 291 11.31 4.13 -5.80
C VAL A 291 10.16 3.49 -6.57
N ASN A 292 10.19 3.60 -7.90
CA ASN A 292 9.34 2.82 -8.79
C ASN A 292 9.83 1.37 -8.87
N TRP A 293 9.40 0.54 -7.92
CA TRP A 293 9.83 -0.85 -7.82
C TRP A 293 9.37 -1.72 -9.00
N GLU A 294 8.32 -1.31 -9.71
CA GLU A 294 7.74 -2.03 -10.85
C GLU A 294 8.63 -1.89 -12.08
N GLU A 295 8.94 -0.65 -12.47
CA GLU A 295 9.91 -0.34 -13.54
C GLU A 295 11.29 -0.96 -13.27
N LEU A 296 11.71 -0.97 -12.00
CA LEU A 296 12.97 -1.61 -11.59
C LEU A 296 12.89 -3.15 -11.69
N GLY A 297 11.70 -3.73 -11.52
CA GLY A 297 11.41 -5.15 -11.75
C GLY A 297 11.56 -5.56 -13.20
N ASP A 298 10.97 -4.77 -14.09
CA ASP A 298 10.99 -4.99 -15.54
C ASP A 298 12.43 -4.88 -16.06
N ALA A 299 13.16 -3.84 -15.64
CA ALA A 299 14.55 -3.60 -16.05
C ALA A 299 15.54 -4.69 -15.58
N ILE A 300 15.22 -5.44 -14.52
CA ILE A 300 16.07 -6.52 -13.96
C ILE A 300 15.66 -7.91 -14.51
N GLY A 301 14.69 -7.96 -15.43
CA GLY A 301 14.24 -9.18 -16.11
C GLY A 301 13.01 -9.81 -15.46
N ASP A 302 11.94 -9.01 -15.35
CA ASP A 302 10.59 -9.39 -14.89
C ASP A 302 10.59 -10.01 -13.49
N VAL A 303 11.28 -9.34 -12.56
CA VAL A 303 11.36 -9.76 -11.16
C VAL A 303 10.25 -9.10 -10.35
N PRO A 304 9.44 -9.84 -9.57
CA PRO A 304 8.37 -9.23 -8.79
C PRO A 304 8.89 -8.16 -7.82
N THR A 305 8.17 -7.05 -7.74
CA THR A 305 8.46 -5.93 -6.83
C THR A 305 8.71 -6.38 -5.39
N ALA A 306 7.91 -7.33 -4.89
CA ALA A 306 8.06 -7.89 -3.55
C ALA A 306 9.41 -8.63 -3.36
N TYR A 307 9.93 -9.29 -4.39
CA TYR A 307 11.24 -9.93 -4.33
C TYR A 307 12.35 -8.88 -4.27
N LEU A 308 12.30 -7.85 -5.12
CA LEU A 308 13.28 -6.77 -5.12
C LEU A 308 13.34 -6.02 -3.79
N GLN A 309 12.18 -5.70 -3.21
CA GLN A 309 12.11 -5.07 -1.88
C GLN A 309 12.74 -5.95 -0.79
N VAL A 310 12.56 -7.27 -0.86
CA VAL A 310 13.20 -8.21 0.08
C VAL A 310 14.72 -8.28 -0.15
N GLN A 311 15.19 -8.28 -1.40
CA GLN A 311 16.61 -8.27 -1.71
C GLN A 311 17.28 -6.98 -1.23
N PHE A 312 16.67 -5.82 -1.53
CA PHE A 312 17.13 -4.54 -1.03
C PHE A 312 17.17 -4.50 0.49
N TYR A 313 16.09 -4.95 1.15
CA TYR A 313 16.06 -5.01 2.61
C TYR A 313 17.22 -5.85 3.17
N ARG A 314 17.49 -7.03 2.57
CA ARG A 314 18.62 -7.88 2.96
C ARG A 314 19.97 -7.19 2.74
N LEU A 315 20.19 -6.56 1.59
CA LEU A 315 21.41 -5.80 1.33
C LEU A 315 21.65 -4.72 2.39
N LYS A 316 20.61 -3.94 2.67
CA LYS A 316 20.64 -2.90 3.69
C LYS A 316 20.99 -3.46 5.07
N VAL A 317 20.24 -4.46 5.57
CA VAL A 317 20.43 -4.92 6.95
C VAL A 317 21.70 -5.76 7.15
N SER A 318 22.19 -6.43 6.11
CA SER A 318 23.36 -7.29 6.20
C SER A 318 24.68 -6.54 5.99
N PHE A 319 24.69 -5.48 5.19
CA PHE A 319 25.95 -4.85 4.78
C PHE A 319 26.11 -3.40 5.22
N VAL A 320 25.02 -2.67 5.50
CA VAL A 320 25.12 -1.24 5.82
C VAL A 320 25.21 -1.05 7.34
N PRO A 321 26.36 -0.57 7.87
CA PRO A 321 26.52 -0.33 9.30
C PRO A 321 25.58 0.78 9.79
N PHE A 322 24.97 0.55 10.96
CA PHE A 322 24.07 1.52 11.60
C PHE A 322 22.99 2.08 10.66
N TRP A 323 22.48 1.26 9.74
CA TRP A 323 21.52 1.68 8.72
C TRP A 323 20.26 2.36 9.30
N GLN A 324 19.92 2.14 10.57
CA GLN A 324 18.79 2.79 11.24
C GLN A 324 18.99 4.31 11.40
N LYS A 325 20.24 4.77 11.44
CA LYS A 325 20.59 6.19 11.58
C LYS A 325 20.88 6.89 10.25
N LYS A 326 20.84 6.14 9.15
CA LYS A 326 21.18 6.64 7.82
C LYS A 326 19.93 7.01 7.02
N THR A 327 20.06 8.03 6.18
CA THR A 327 19.04 8.39 5.18
C THR A 327 19.01 7.36 4.06
N PHE A 328 17.95 7.37 3.24
CA PHE A 328 17.89 6.45 2.10
C PHE A 328 19.04 6.69 1.11
N PRO A 329 19.39 7.93 0.70
CA PRO A 329 20.59 8.19 -0.11
C PRO A 329 21.88 7.66 0.52
N GLU A 330 22.12 7.93 1.81
CA GLU A 330 23.33 7.45 2.50
C GLU A 330 23.45 5.92 2.51
N ILE A 331 22.32 5.20 2.55
CA ILE A 331 22.29 3.74 2.46
C ILE A 331 22.65 3.30 1.04
N ILE A 332 22.10 3.95 0.01
CA ILE A 332 22.37 3.63 -1.38
C ILE A 332 23.83 3.95 -1.75
N ASP A 333 24.32 5.13 -1.35
CA ASP A 333 25.70 5.56 -1.56
C ASP A 333 26.68 4.59 -0.91
N PHE A 334 26.39 4.14 0.32
CA PHE A 334 27.23 3.12 0.98
C PHE A 334 27.24 1.81 0.19
N LEU A 335 26.07 1.33 -0.25
CA LEU A 335 25.98 0.11 -1.05
C LEU A 335 26.71 0.27 -2.39
N PHE A 336 26.64 1.44 -3.02
CA PHE A 336 27.29 1.75 -4.28
C PHE A 336 28.82 1.87 -4.14
N GLN A 337 29.31 2.53 -3.10
CA GLN A 337 30.74 2.77 -2.90
C GLN A 337 31.48 1.53 -2.41
N TYR A 338 30.90 0.80 -1.45
CA TYR A 338 31.62 -0.28 -0.75
C TYR A 338 31.14 -1.66 -1.16
N LYS A 339 29.82 -1.85 -1.37
CA LYS A 339 29.28 -3.19 -1.62
C LYS A 339 29.26 -3.57 -3.10
N LEU A 340 29.04 -2.60 -3.98
CA LEU A 340 29.01 -2.83 -5.43
C LEU A 340 30.34 -3.37 -5.95
N PRO A 341 31.53 -2.79 -5.61
CA PRO A 341 32.80 -3.32 -6.09
C PRO A 341 33.04 -4.76 -5.63
N GLU A 342 32.79 -5.08 -4.35
CA GLU A 342 32.92 -6.45 -3.83
C GLU A 342 31.99 -7.46 -4.52
N LEU A 343 30.83 -7.02 -5.01
CA LEU A 343 29.90 -7.88 -5.73
C LEU A 343 30.32 -8.06 -7.18
N GLU A 344 30.90 -7.02 -7.80
CA GLU A 344 31.45 -7.06 -9.16
C GLU A 344 32.73 -7.93 -9.23
N GLU A 345 33.60 -7.88 -8.22
CA GLU A 345 34.79 -8.75 -8.14
C GLU A 345 34.44 -10.24 -7.99
N LYS A 346 33.25 -10.54 -7.45
CA LYS A 346 32.77 -11.91 -7.27
C LYS A 346 32.03 -12.42 -8.49
N LEU A 347 31.64 -11.56 -9.43
CA LEU A 347 30.93 -11.98 -10.63
C LEU A 347 31.94 -12.40 -11.70
#